data_AF-A0A178A6Q8-F1
#
_entry.id   AF-A0A178A6Q8-F1
#
_cell.length_a   1.000
_cell.length_b   1.000
_cell.length_c   1.000
_cell.angle_alpha   90.00
_cell.angle_beta   90.00
_cell.angle_gamma   90.00
#
_symmetry.space_group_name_H-M   'P 1'
#
loop_
_entity.id
_entity.type
_entity.pdbx_description
1 polymer ?
#
loop_
_entity_poly.entity_id
_entity_poly.type
_entity_poly.pdbx_seq_one_letter_code
_entity_poly.pdbx_strand_id
1 'polypeptide(L)'
;MEQFNSIFVYLPTQRIAVCKSHQQGIIKSQLQTHLDTKHRELVARTRRDIVSAVYKEAWLQPWAMTEEQVVYPSPVSAPLPHLPVYHDGVQCQSCPYINRSIKRIREHGRKEHSWLEGTSAKWIANVPCQKFHTTSRLGRLFKVSETAGGQRTQPSPSGDVGQAIAISLTQASTQLEESEKRKNNTIKPDTDRYEFAEWLNRAGWARHLKGLKRAWLLKMARKPTHKERALFEVCWAVRMIIWRAQQASQASIVGMPAMMYINRREFGNATNEKPFNAQQTENTMIKYSNAWVEIIAYIWRTHELPVARPHDNEEIEG
;
A
#
# COMPACT_ATOMS: atom_id res chain seq x y z
N MET A 1 -16.29 22.74 7.56
CA MET A 1 -15.32 22.16 8.51
C MET A 1 -15.76 20.85 9.14
N GLU A 2 -17.04 20.63 9.40
CA GLU A 2 -17.57 19.35 9.93
C GLU A 2 -17.15 18.12 9.10
N GLN A 3 -17.22 18.21 7.77
CA GLN A 3 -16.75 17.16 6.86
C GLN A 3 -15.23 16.91 6.90
N PHE A 4 -14.43 17.92 7.18
CA PHE A 4 -12.98 17.72 7.38
C PHE A 4 -12.76 16.96 8.68
N ASN A 5 -13.39 17.39 9.77
CA ASN A 5 -13.25 16.78 11.09
C ASN A 5 -13.85 15.37 11.18
N SER A 6 -14.78 14.99 10.30
CA SER A 6 -15.27 13.61 10.24
C SER A 6 -14.24 12.65 9.66
N ILE A 7 -13.38 13.12 8.74
CA ILE A 7 -12.38 12.29 8.04
C ILE A 7 -11.00 12.40 8.69
N PHE A 8 -10.63 13.59 9.16
CA PHE A 8 -9.30 13.91 9.65
C PHE A 8 -9.32 14.43 11.08
N VAL A 9 -8.21 14.22 11.78
CA VAL A 9 -7.86 14.95 13.01
C VAL A 9 -6.57 15.71 12.73
N TYR A 10 -6.63 17.03 12.82
CA TYR A 10 -5.42 17.84 12.74
C TYR A 10 -4.70 17.84 14.09
N LEU A 11 -3.38 17.62 14.06
CA LEU A 11 -2.49 17.64 15.21
C LEU A 11 -1.59 18.89 15.13
N PRO A 12 -1.94 20.01 15.81
CA PRO A 12 -1.23 21.28 15.64
C PRO A 12 0.24 21.20 16.04
N THR A 13 0.56 20.45 17.11
CA THR A 13 1.94 20.29 17.59
C THR A 13 2.82 19.57 16.58
N GLN A 14 2.30 18.51 15.94
CA GLN A 14 3.02 17.74 14.92
C GLN A 14 2.92 18.39 13.53
N ARG A 15 2.06 19.40 13.37
CA ARG A 15 1.76 20.09 12.11
C ARG A 15 1.29 19.14 11.00
N ILE A 16 0.52 18.12 11.36
CA ILE A 16 0.07 17.07 10.43
C ILE A 16 -1.38 16.70 10.72
N ALA A 17 -2.14 16.30 9.70
CA ALA A 17 -3.47 15.72 9.91
C ALA A 17 -3.42 14.20 9.78
N VAL A 18 -4.16 13.49 10.62
CA VAL A 18 -4.29 12.03 10.57
C VAL A 18 -5.66 11.68 9.99
N CYS A 19 -5.67 10.90 8.91
CA CYS A 19 -6.90 10.31 8.39
C CYS A 19 -7.39 9.21 9.35
N LYS A 20 -8.64 9.31 9.81
CA LYS A 20 -9.21 8.38 10.78
C LYS A 20 -9.43 6.98 10.22
N SER A 21 -9.91 6.86 8.98
CA SER A 21 -10.19 5.55 8.35
C SER A 21 -8.91 4.86 7.88
N HIS A 22 -7.98 5.62 7.29
CA HIS A 22 -6.74 5.06 6.74
C HIS A 22 -5.60 4.99 7.75
N GLN A 23 -5.78 5.58 8.94
CA GLN A 23 -4.81 5.63 10.04
C GLN A 23 -3.42 6.10 9.59
N GLN A 24 -3.41 7.18 8.80
CA GLN A 24 -2.21 7.73 8.16
C GLN A 24 -2.15 9.24 8.34
N GLY A 25 -0.97 9.72 8.73
CA GLY A 25 -0.60 11.12 8.73
C GLY A 25 -0.37 11.62 7.31
N ILE A 26 -0.99 12.74 6.97
CA ILE A 26 -0.92 13.41 5.69
C ILE A 26 -0.45 14.86 5.87
N ILE A 27 0.48 15.28 5.01
CA ILE A 27 0.86 16.70 4.86
C ILE A 27 -0.15 17.41 3.95
N LYS A 28 -0.22 18.74 4.05
CA LYS A 28 -1.25 19.55 3.37
C LYS A 28 -1.20 19.39 1.85
N SER A 29 0.00 19.28 1.27
CA SER A 29 0.22 19.02 -0.17
C SER A 29 -0.30 17.65 -0.64
N GLN A 30 -0.42 16.67 0.27
CA GLN A 30 -0.95 15.34 -0.05
C GLN A 30 -2.47 15.24 0.09
N LEU A 31 -3.13 16.25 0.68
CA LEU A 31 -4.55 16.20 1.00
C LEU A 31 -5.42 15.88 -0.23
N GLN A 32 -5.21 16.60 -1.34
CA GLN A 32 -6.02 16.41 -2.54
C GLN A 32 -5.83 15.02 -3.13
N THR A 33 -4.58 14.60 -3.35
CA THR A 33 -4.26 13.26 -3.86
C THR A 33 -4.78 12.15 -2.93
N HIS A 34 -4.69 12.33 -1.60
CA HIS A 34 -5.23 11.38 -0.63
C HIS A 34 -6.75 11.28 -0.77
N LEU A 35 -7.47 12.39 -0.82
CA LEU A 35 -8.92 12.40 -1.01
C LEU A 35 -9.31 11.74 -2.34
N ASP A 36 -8.65 12.07 -3.45
CA ASP A 36 -9.00 11.53 -4.77
C ASP A 36 -8.69 10.03 -4.92
N THR A 37 -7.68 9.52 -4.22
CA THR A 37 -7.26 8.11 -4.33
C THR A 37 -7.87 7.21 -3.26
N LYS A 38 -8.08 7.71 -2.05
CA LYS A 38 -8.50 6.93 -0.87
C LYS A 38 -9.92 7.22 -0.43
N HIS A 39 -10.48 8.38 -0.80
CA HIS A 39 -11.86 8.77 -0.48
C HIS A 39 -12.70 8.96 -1.75
N ARG A 40 -12.74 7.91 -2.58
CA ARG A 40 -13.48 7.89 -3.86
C ARG A 40 -15.00 7.86 -3.67
N GLU A 41 -15.46 7.41 -2.51
CA GLU A 41 -16.86 7.41 -2.07
C GLU A 41 -17.43 8.82 -1.91
N LEU A 42 -16.59 9.82 -1.64
CA LEU A 42 -17.02 11.21 -1.62
C LEU A 42 -17.24 11.70 -3.05
N VAL A 43 -18.23 12.54 -3.27
CA VAL A 43 -18.38 13.19 -4.58
C VAL A 43 -17.26 14.21 -4.80
N ALA A 44 -16.86 14.41 -6.06
CA ALA A 44 -15.74 15.29 -6.40
C ALA A 44 -15.92 16.74 -5.92
N ARG A 45 -17.16 17.22 -5.81
CA ARG A 45 -17.49 18.53 -5.23
C ARG A 45 -17.09 18.58 -3.75
N THR A 46 -17.53 17.61 -2.95
CA THR A 46 -17.20 17.52 -1.52
C THR A 46 -15.70 17.46 -1.28
N ARG A 47 -14.94 16.69 -2.08
CA ARG A 47 -13.47 16.66 -1.97
C ARG A 47 -12.87 18.05 -2.19
N ARG A 48 -13.31 18.77 -3.23
CA ARG A 48 -12.86 20.14 -3.52
C ARG A 48 -13.25 21.12 -2.41
N ASP A 49 -14.45 21.00 -1.85
CA ASP A 49 -14.92 21.86 -0.77
C ASP A 49 -14.08 21.66 0.51
N ILE A 50 -13.71 20.41 0.84
CA ILE A 50 -12.80 20.10 1.96
C ILE A 50 -11.44 20.76 1.72
N VAL A 51 -10.84 20.54 0.54
CA VAL A 51 -9.54 21.15 0.20
C VAL A 51 -9.63 22.67 0.29
N SER A 52 -10.64 23.29 -0.31
CA SER A 52 -10.83 24.74 -0.29
C SER A 52 -10.99 25.27 1.13
N ALA A 53 -11.78 24.61 1.99
CA ALA A 53 -11.96 24.99 3.38
C ALA A 53 -10.62 24.94 4.14
N VAL A 54 -9.84 23.87 3.98
CA VAL A 54 -8.53 23.72 4.63
C VAL A 54 -7.55 24.86 4.30
N TYR A 55 -7.59 25.40 3.08
CA TYR A 55 -6.74 26.54 2.70
C TYR A 55 -7.25 27.90 3.22
N LYS A 56 -8.54 28.03 3.53
CA LYS A 56 -9.14 29.27 4.05
C LYS A 56 -9.02 29.40 5.57
N GLU A 57 -9.03 28.29 6.29
CA GLU A 57 -9.01 28.29 7.76
C GLU A 57 -7.63 28.69 8.32
N ALA A 58 -7.60 29.74 9.16
CA ALA A 58 -6.37 30.28 9.72
C ALA A 58 -5.64 29.29 10.66
N TRP A 59 -6.38 28.51 11.45
CA TRP A 59 -5.82 27.55 12.40
C TRP A 59 -5.19 26.31 11.72
N LEU A 60 -5.47 26.10 10.42
CA LEU A 60 -4.85 25.07 9.57
C LEU A 60 -3.68 25.61 8.72
N GLN A 61 -3.32 26.88 8.86
CA GLN A 61 -2.14 27.45 8.19
C GLN A 61 -0.82 26.80 8.61
N PRO A 62 -0.60 26.43 9.89
CA PRO A 62 0.64 25.77 10.32
C PRO A 62 0.80 24.32 9.83
N TRP A 63 -0.20 23.75 9.13
CA TRP A 63 -0.13 22.38 8.64
C TRP A 63 0.98 22.26 7.59
N ALA A 64 1.95 21.39 7.86
CA ALA A 64 3.12 21.13 7.04
C ALA A 64 2.78 20.90 5.56
N MET A 65 3.50 21.60 4.68
CA MET A 65 3.46 21.45 3.22
C MET A 65 4.48 20.42 2.72
N THR A 66 5.57 20.20 3.47
CA THR A 66 6.62 19.21 3.17
C THR A 66 6.89 18.30 4.36
N GLU A 67 7.58 17.18 4.12
CA GLU A 67 7.85 16.19 5.17
C GLU A 67 8.80 16.74 6.26
N GLU A 68 9.67 17.69 5.91
CA GLU A 68 10.64 18.33 6.81
C GLU A 68 9.97 19.27 7.83
N GLN A 69 8.78 19.77 7.52
CA GLN A 69 8.02 20.66 8.40
C GLN A 69 7.20 19.90 9.45
N VAL A 70 7.11 18.57 9.33
CA VAL A 70 6.42 17.72 10.30
C VAL A 70 7.27 17.56 11.55
N VAL A 71 6.66 17.83 12.71
CA VAL A 71 7.33 17.70 14.00
C VAL A 71 7.04 16.31 14.56
N TYR A 72 8.09 15.53 14.83
CA TYR A 72 7.94 14.23 15.46
C TYR A 72 7.75 14.37 16.97
N PRO A 73 6.88 13.56 17.58
CA PRO A 73 6.64 13.63 19.03
C PRO A 73 7.87 13.18 19.82
N SER A 74 7.91 13.60 21.09
CA SER A 74 8.95 13.21 22.02
C SER A 74 8.84 11.71 22.36
N PRO A 75 9.95 11.00 22.66
CA PRO A 75 9.92 9.57 23.01
C PRO A 75 9.08 9.21 24.25
N VAL A 76 8.66 10.21 25.04
CA VAL A 76 7.78 10.05 26.21
C VAL A 76 6.34 10.49 25.96
N SER A 77 6.03 10.98 24.75
CA SER A 77 4.70 11.44 24.38
C SER A 77 3.71 10.28 24.36
N ALA A 78 2.46 10.57 24.76
CA ALA A 78 1.36 9.65 24.59
C ALA A 78 1.15 9.29 23.11
N PRO A 79 0.57 8.11 22.80
CA PRO A 79 0.25 7.73 21.44
C PRO A 79 -0.61 8.77 20.75
N LEU A 80 -0.25 9.14 19.53
CA LEU A 80 -1.03 10.05 18.71
C LEU A 80 -2.33 9.36 18.28
N PRO A 81 -3.47 10.09 18.31
CA PRO A 81 -4.78 9.50 18.05
C PRO A 81 -4.89 9.01 16.60
N HIS A 82 -5.68 7.97 16.40
CA HIS A 82 -5.98 7.36 15.10
C HIS A 82 -4.78 6.78 14.32
N LEU A 83 -3.59 6.72 14.91
CA LEU A 83 -2.44 5.98 14.37
C LEU A 83 -2.28 4.62 15.08
N PRO A 84 -1.92 3.55 14.36
CA PRO A 84 -1.73 2.24 14.97
C PRO A 84 -0.49 2.26 15.86
N VAL A 85 -0.62 1.68 17.07
CA VAL A 85 0.49 1.45 18.00
C VAL A 85 1.07 0.06 17.75
N TYR A 86 2.37 0.00 17.52
CA TYR A 86 3.11 -1.24 17.35
C TYR A 86 3.90 -1.54 18.62
N HIS A 87 3.75 -2.75 19.16
CA HIS A 87 4.43 -3.19 20.38
C HIS A 87 5.69 -4.03 20.11
N ASP A 88 5.97 -4.35 18.86
CA ASP A 88 7.13 -5.14 18.40
C ASP A 88 8.29 -4.26 17.91
N GLY A 89 8.35 -3.00 18.35
CA GLY A 89 9.43 -2.09 18.02
C GLY A 89 10.75 -2.52 18.65
N VAL A 90 11.84 -2.35 17.90
CA VAL A 90 13.21 -2.60 18.35
C VAL A 90 14.00 -1.31 18.20
N GLN A 91 14.44 -0.74 19.33
CA GLN A 91 15.13 0.54 19.37
C GLN A 91 16.64 0.34 19.58
N CYS A 92 17.46 1.11 18.86
CA CYS A 92 18.89 1.19 19.11
C CYS A 92 19.18 1.78 20.49
N GLN A 93 20.11 1.21 21.27
CA GLN A 93 20.50 1.81 22.55
C GLN A 93 21.37 3.07 22.38
N SER A 94 22.10 3.17 21.26
CA SER A 94 23.03 4.27 21.01
C SER A 94 22.37 5.49 20.35
N CYS A 95 21.18 5.35 19.77
CA CYS A 95 20.48 6.47 19.14
C CYS A 95 18.94 6.26 19.08
N PRO A 96 18.14 7.29 18.73
CA PRO A 96 16.68 7.18 18.66
C PRO A 96 16.12 6.34 17.49
N TYR A 97 16.94 5.58 16.76
CA TYR A 97 16.49 4.80 15.61
C TYR A 97 15.67 3.58 16.07
N ILE A 98 14.48 3.40 15.48
CA ILE A 98 13.55 2.31 15.78
C ILE A 98 13.20 1.58 14.48
N ASN A 99 13.19 0.25 14.54
CA ASN A 99 12.68 -0.60 13.48
C ASN A 99 11.91 -1.78 14.08
N ARG A 100 10.94 -2.34 13.36
CA ARG A 100 10.24 -3.56 13.81
C ARG A 100 10.97 -4.85 13.41
N SER A 101 12.09 -4.74 12.67
CA SER A 101 12.91 -5.88 12.24
C SER A 101 14.27 -5.90 12.93
N ILE A 102 14.57 -7.01 13.63
CA ILE A 102 15.89 -7.25 14.24
C ILE A 102 17.00 -7.25 13.17
N LYS A 103 16.73 -7.76 11.97
CA LYS A 103 17.71 -7.71 10.87
C LYS A 103 18.10 -6.26 10.55
N ARG A 104 17.11 -5.36 10.47
CA ARG A 104 17.34 -3.93 10.20
C ARG A 104 18.05 -3.22 11.35
N ILE A 105 17.77 -3.57 12.61
CA ILE A 105 18.48 -2.97 13.75
C ILE A 105 19.97 -3.37 13.76
N ARG A 106 20.28 -4.62 13.42
CA ARG A 106 21.68 -5.09 13.28
C ARG A 106 22.39 -4.41 12.12
N GLU A 107 21.73 -4.26 10.98
CA GLU A 107 22.28 -3.51 9.84
C GLU A 107 22.58 -2.05 10.21
N HIS A 108 21.66 -1.38 10.93
CA HIS A 108 21.86 -0.03 11.43
C HIS A 108 23.04 0.05 12.41
N GLY A 109 23.08 -0.81 13.43
CA GLY A 109 24.15 -0.82 14.42
C GLY A 109 25.54 -1.11 13.83
N ARG A 110 25.63 -1.94 12.78
CA ARG A 110 26.89 -2.15 12.05
C ARG A 110 27.35 -0.90 11.30
N LYS A 111 26.42 -0.18 10.66
CA LYS A 111 26.75 0.98 9.81
C LYS A 111 27.02 2.26 10.61
N GLU A 112 26.18 2.55 11.59
CA GLU A 112 26.19 3.83 12.32
C GLU A 112 26.99 3.74 13.63
N HIS A 113 27.22 2.53 14.16
CA HIS A 113 27.77 2.32 15.49
C HIS A 113 28.84 1.22 15.56
N SER A 114 29.28 0.69 14.42
CA SER A 114 30.34 -0.33 14.31
C SER A 114 30.16 -1.54 15.24
N TRP A 115 28.93 -2.03 15.40
CA TRP A 115 28.67 -3.21 16.24
C TRP A 115 29.38 -4.44 15.71
N LEU A 116 30.24 -5.04 16.55
CA LEU A 116 30.93 -6.30 16.26
C LEU A 116 30.00 -7.50 16.46
N GLU A 117 30.23 -8.56 15.69
CA GLU A 117 29.50 -9.82 15.83
C GLU A 117 29.78 -10.45 17.21
N GLY A 118 28.73 -10.95 17.87
CA GLY A 118 28.84 -11.59 19.19
C GLY A 118 28.73 -10.66 20.41
N THR A 119 28.56 -9.35 20.23
CA THR A 119 28.24 -8.46 21.35
C THR A 119 26.80 -8.67 21.86
N SER A 120 26.59 -8.51 23.17
CA SER A 120 25.27 -8.53 23.81
C SER A 120 24.27 -7.64 23.06
N ALA A 121 22.98 -7.95 23.13
CA ALA A 121 21.95 -7.22 22.37
C ALA A 121 21.98 -5.72 22.66
N LYS A 122 22.54 -4.92 21.73
CA LYS A 122 22.67 -3.45 21.84
C LYS A 122 21.39 -2.70 21.47
N TRP A 123 20.24 -3.34 21.67
CA TRP A 123 18.92 -2.80 21.34
C TRP A 123 17.90 -3.13 22.42
N ILE A 124 16.88 -2.28 22.53
CA ILE A 124 15.74 -2.44 23.42
C ILE A 124 14.61 -3.05 22.60
N ALA A 125 14.14 -4.23 23.00
CA ALA A 125 13.03 -4.92 22.35
C ALA A 125 11.68 -4.44 22.91
N ASN A 126 10.60 -4.74 22.17
CA ASN A 126 9.21 -4.48 22.55
C ASN A 126 8.91 -3.01 22.88
N VAL A 127 9.53 -2.08 22.14
CA VAL A 127 9.31 -0.65 22.31
C VAL A 127 7.99 -0.26 21.62
N PRO A 128 7.00 0.29 22.35
CA PRO A 128 5.80 0.85 21.75
C PRO A 128 6.18 2.00 20.80
N CYS A 129 5.74 1.91 19.55
CA CYS A 129 6.06 2.90 18.54
C CYS A 129 4.93 3.12 17.54
N GLN A 130 4.93 4.30 16.94
CA GLN A 130 4.01 4.70 15.87
C GLN A 130 4.81 5.28 14.70
N LYS A 131 4.14 5.46 13.56
CA LYS A 131 4.65 6.17 12.37
C LYS A 131 3.51 6.91 11.72
N PHE A 132 3.80 7.99 11.00
CA PHE A 132 2.77 8.76 10.30
C PHE A 132 2.34 8.07 9.00
N HIS A 133 3.29 7.53 8.24
CA HIS A 133 2.99 6.93 6.93
C HIS A 133 3.67 5.57 6.76
N THR A 134 3.35 4.82 5.70
CA THR A 134 3.98 3.50 5.49
C THR A 134 5.16 3.53 4.51
N THR A 135 5.10 4.37 3.47
CA THR A 135 6.01 4.28 2.32
C THR A 135 6.85 5.52 2.05
N SER A 136 6.72 6.59 2.84
CA SER A 136 7.47 7.85 2.63
C SER A 136 8.45 8.12 3.79
N ARG A 137 9.16 9.26 3.83
CA ARG A 137 10.05 9.58 4.97
C ARG A 137 9.26 9.73 6.27
N LEU A 138 7.96 10.04 6.17
CA LEU A 138 6.98 10.00 7.26
C LEU A 138 6.75 8.59 7.83
N GLY A 139 7.33 7.55 7.23
CA GLY A 139 7.32 6.19 7.72
C GLY A 139 8.39 5.87 8.77
N ARG A 140 9.19 6.87 9.18
CA ARG A 140 10.06 6.74 10.35
C ARG A 140 9.23 6.44 11.60
N LEU A 141 9.64 5.41 12.34
CA LEU A 141 9.04 5.05 13.63
C LEU A 141 9.55 5.99 14.73
N PHE A 142 8.66 6.33 15.64
CA PHE A 142 8.96 7.08 16.86
C PHE A 142 8.35 6.36 18.07
N LYS A 143 9.03 6.44 19.22
CA LYS A 143 8.60 5.83 20.47
C LYS A 143 7.42 6.60 21.07
N VAL A 144 6.51 5.88 21.72
CA VAL A 144 5.39 6.42 22.48
C VAL A 144 5.36 5.80 23.88
N SER A 145 4.77 6.49 24.85
CA SER A 145 4.61 5.97 26.22
C SER A 145 3.42 4.99 26.34
N GLU A 146 3.55 4.02 27.25
CA GLU A 146 2.45 3.11 27.62
C GLU A 146 1.40 3.76 28.52
N THR A 147 1.75 4.87 29.18
CA THR A 147 0.93 5.51 30.22
C THR A 147 0.40 6.86 29.78
N ALA A 148 -0.79 6.85 29.18
CA ALA A 148 -1.85 7.80 29.49
C ALA A 148 -3.16 7.08 29.21
N GLY A 149 -3.70 6.45 30.26
CA GLY A 149 -5.03 5.88 30.22
C GLY A 149 -6.01 6.93 29.73
N GLY A 150 -6.72 6.59 28.64
CA GLY A 150 -8.14 6.88 28.66
C GLY A 150 -8.65 6.32 29.98
N GLN A 151 -9.20 7.19 30.82
CA GLN A 151 -10.10 6.76 31.87
C GLN A 151 -11.04 5.74 31.22
N ARG A 152 -10.90 4.48 31.63
CA ARG A 152 -12.07 3.63 31.74
C ARG A 152 -12.92 4.31 32.81
N THR A 153 -13.72 5.28 32.38
CA THR A 153 -14.95 5.61 33.07
C THR A 153 -15.69 4.28 33.08
N GLN A 154 -15.65 3.62 34.24
CA GLN A 154 -16.67 2.65 34.59
C GLN A 154 -18.00 3.34 34.28
N PRO A 155 -18.82 2.84 33.35
CA PRO A 155 -20.17 3.34 33.23
C PRO A 155 -20.87 2.91 34.52
N SER A 156 -21.14 3.87 35.40
CA SER A 156 -22.22 3.70 36.36
C SER A 156 -23.50 3.33 35.59
N PRO A 157 -24.31 2.41 36.10
CA PRO A 157 -25.38 1.79 35.34
C PRO A 157 -26.56 2.74 35.23
N SER A 158 -26.60 3.51 34.15
CA SER A 158 -27.79 4.21 33.70
C SER A 158 -27.69 4.44 32.19
N GLY A 159 -28.30 3.53 31.42
CA GLY A 159 -28.59 3.74 30.00
C GLY A 159 -28.30 2.54 29.10
N ASP A 160 -29.21 1.57 29.12
CA ASP A 160 -29.36 0.41 28.22
C ASP A 160 -29.14 0.73 26.71
N VAL A 161 -29.32 1.99 26.33
CA VAL A 161 -29.20 2.48 24.95
C VAL A 161 -27.74 2.63 24.48
N GLY A 162 -26.80 2.98 25.37
CA GLY A 162 -25.41 3.26 24.98
C GLY A 162 -24.60 2.00 24.65
N GLN A 163 -24.90 0.89 25.33
CA GLN A 163 -24.23 -0.39 25.11
C GLN A 163 -24.75 -1.08 23.84
N ALA A 164 -26.04 -0.95 23.54
CA ALA A 164 -26.63 -1.39 22.28
C ALA A 164 -26.04 -0.65 21.06
N ILE A 165 -25.83 0.67 21.16
CA ILE A 165 -25.21 1.47 20.09
C ILE A 165 -23.73 1.08 19.89
N ALA A 166 -22.96 0.89 20.97
CA ALA A 166 -21.56 0.47 20.87
C ALA A 166 -21.41 -0.93 20.26
N ILE A 167 -22.27 -1.88 20.64
CA ILE A 167 -22.29 -3.24 20.07
C ILE A 167 -22.69 -3.19 18.60
N SER A 168 -23.73 -2.42 18.25
CA SER A 168 -24.18 -2.25 16.87
C SER A 168 -23.13 -1.58 15.98
N LEU A 169 -22.36 -0.61 16.50
CA LEU A 169 -21.31 0.08 15.76
C LEU A 169 -20.09 -0.83 15.50
N THR A 170 -19.75 -1.68 16.49
CA THR A 170 -18.66 -2.66 16.36
C THR A 170 -19.04 -3.81 15.42
N GLN A 171 -20.31 -4.23 15.43
CA GLN A 171 -20.85 -5.18 14.46
C GLN A 171 -20.91 -4.58 13.05
N ALA A 172 -21.29 -3.30 12.92
CA ALA A 172 -21.28 -2.61 11.64
C ALA A 172 -19.86 -2.42 11.08
N SER A 173 -18.87 -2.09 11.92
CA SER A 173 -17.47 -1.94 11.48
C SER A 173 -16.85 -3.28 11.06
N THR A 174 -17.11 -4.36 11.80
CA THR A 174 -16.65 -5.71 11.43
C THR A 174 -17.33 -6.21 10.15
N GLN A 175 -18.63 -5.98 9.99
CA GLN A 175 -19.34 -6.29 8.74
C GLN A 175 -18.82 -5.47 7.55
N LEU A 176 -18.48 -4.19 7.76
CA LEU A 176 -17.88 -3.36 6.73
C LEU A 176 -16.49 -3.84 6.36
N GLU A 177 -15.62 -4.14 7.32
CA GLU A 177 -14.28 -4.71 7.09
C GLU A 177 -14.36 -6.06 6.38
N GLU A 178 -15.30 -6.93 6.77
CA GLU A 178 -15.55 -8.20 6.10
C GLU A 178 -16.08 -7.98 4.69
N SER A 179 -16.98 -7.01 4.48
CA SER A 179 -17.49 -6.65 3.17
C SER A 179 -16.39 -6.09 2.27
N GLU A 180 -15.45 -5.32 2.81
CA GLU A 180 -14.30 -4.75 2.10
C GLU A 180 -13.26 -5.84 1.80
N LYS A 181 -12.98 -6.74 2.75
CA LYS A 181 -12.16 -7.93 2.51
C LYS A 181 -12.78 -8.81 1.43
N ARG A 182 -14.11 -9.02 1.45
CA ARG A 182 -14.85 -9.77 0.43
C ARG A 182 -14.82 -9.05 -0.93
N LYS A 183 -15.00 -7.72 -0.97
CA LYS A 183 -14.89 -6.91 -2.20
C LYS A 183 -13.47 -6.94 -2.77
N ASN A 184 -12.45 -6.87 -1.93
CA ASN A 184 -11.04 -6.87 -2.34
C ASN A 184 -10.54 -8.28 -2.71
N ASN A 185 -11.14 -9.34 -2.17
CA ASN A 185 -10.83 -10.73 -2.55
C ASN A 185 -11.61 -11.23 -3.76
N THR A 186 -12.76 -10.62 -4.06
CA THR A 186 -13.59 -10.98 -5.22
C THR A 186 -13.06 -10.31 -6.47
N ILE A 187 -12.59 -11.11 -7.43
CA ILE A 187 -12.15 -10.64 -8.74
C ILE A 187 -13.39 -10.38 -9.59
N LYS A 188 -13.59 -9.13 -10.00
CA LYS A 188 -14.72 -8.72 -10.86
C LYS A 188 -14.20 -8.33 -12.23
N PRO A 189 -14.99 -8.56 -13.31
CA PRO A 189 -14.65 -8.05 -14.62
C PRO A 189 -14.55 -6.53 -14.57
N ASP A 190 -13.57 -6.00 -15.29
CA ASP A 190 -13.42 -4.57 -15.48
C ASP A 190 -14.46 -4.13 -16.52
N THR A 191 -15.35 -3.23 -16.11
CA THR A 191 -16.44 -2.72 -16.95
C THR A 191 -16.19 -1.30 -17.42
N ASP A 192 -15.00 -0.72 -17.14
CA ASP A 192 -14.68 0.62 -17.62
C ASP A 192 -14.49 0.61 -19.15
N ARG A 193 -15.26 1.45 -19.85
CA ARG A 193 -15.24 1.57 -21.32
C ARG A 193 -14.04 2.37 -21.82
N TYR A 194 -13.32 3.05 -20.93
CA TYR A 194 -12.23 3.96 -21.28
C TYR A 194 -10.82 3.37 -21.04
N GLU A 195 -10.70 2.33 -20.19
CA GLU A 195 -9.47 1.56 -20.05
C GLU A 195 -9.40 0.46 -21.12
N PHE A 196 -8.32 0.43 -21.90
CA PHE A 196 -8.18 -0.44 -23.08
C PHE A 196 -7.98 -1.92 -22.67
N ALA A 197 -9.05 -2.59 -22.24
CA ALA A 197 -9.06 -3.99 -21.81
C ALA A 197 -9.76 -4.93 -22.82
N GLU A 198 -9.95 -4.53 -24.09
CA GLU A 198 -10.55 -5.41 -25.11
C GLU A 198 -9.79 -6.73 -25.25
N TRP A 199 -8.46 -6.70 -25.20
CA TRP A 199 -7.64 -7.90 -25.29
C TRP A 199 -7.74 -8.77 -24.02
N LEU A 200 -7.83 -8.16 -22.83
CA LEU A 200 -8.06 -8.88 -21.58
C LEU A 200 -9.40 -9.60 -21.65
N ASN A 201 -10.46 -8.88 -22.03
CA ASN A 201 -11.82 -9.42 -22.19
C ASN A 201 -11.85 -10.52 -23.26
N ARG A 202 -11.16 -10.35 -24.38
CA ARG A 202 -10.99 -11.39 -25.41
C ARG A 202 -10.25 -12.62 -24.91
N ALA A 203 -9.24 -12.45 -24.06
CA ALA A 203 -8.54 -13.54 -23.40
C ALA A 203 -9.38 -14.23 -22.30
N GLY A 204 -10.58 -13.73 -22.01
CA GLY A 204 -11.51 -14.33 -21.04
C GLY A 204 -10.99 -14.30 -19.61
N TRP A 205 -10.12 -13.36 -19.27
CA TRP A 205 -9.41 -13.33 -17.98
C TRP A 205 -10.35 -13.43 -16.77
N ALA A 206 -11.47 -12.72 -16.79
CA ALA A 206 -12.44 -12.71 -15.71
C ALA A 206 -13.11 -14.08 -15.52
N ARG A 207 -13.28 -14.86 -16.61
CA ARG A 207 -13.73 -16.25 -16.53
C ARG A 207 -12.65 -17.14 -15.93
N HIS A 208 -11.39 -16.98 -16.36
CA HIS A 208 -10.27 -17.80 -15.90
C HIS A 208 -9.93 -17.59 -14.41
N LEU A 209 -10.13 -16.38 -13.89
CA LEU A 209 -9.85 -16.06 -12.49
C LEU A 209 -11.09 -16.14 -11.59
N LYS A 210 -12.27 -16.44 -12.13
CA LYS A 210 -13.52 -16.52 -11.36
C LYS A 210 -13.40 -17.57 -10.26
N GLY A 211 -13.78 -17.20 -9.03
CA GLY A 211 -13.74 -18.10 -7.87
C GLY A 211 -12.38 -18.22 -7.18
N LEU A 212 -11.28 -17.79 -7.82
CA LEU A 212 -9.96 -17.82 -7.21
C LEU A 212 -9.79 -16.70 -6.18
N LYS A 213 -9.30 -17.06 -4.99
CA LYS A 213 -9.04 -16.10 -3.91
C LYS A 213 -7.83 -15.23 -4.30
N ARG A 214 -7.99 -13.90 -4.27
CA ARG A 214 -6.89 -12.95 -4.60
C ARG A 214 -5.60 -13.20 -3.82
N ALA A 215 -5.69 -13.49 -2.52
CA ALA A 215 -4.52 -13.76 -1.69
C ALA A 215 -3.74 -15.01 -2.17
N TRP A 216 -4.46 -16.02 -2.64
CA TRP A 216 -3.87 -17.21 -3.22
C TRP A 216 -3.18 -16.92 -4.57
N LEU A 217 -3.83 -16.18 -5.47
CA LEU A 217 -3.22 -15.77 -6.73
C LEU A 217 -1.91 -15.01 -6.52
N LEU A 218 -1.92 -14.05 -5.58
CA LEU A 218 -0.70 -13.31 -5.23
C LEU A 218 0.38 -14.20 -4.64
N LYS A 219 0.01 -15.27 -3.92
CA LYS A 219 0.97 -16.28 -3.43
C LYS A 219 1.56 -17.07 -4.60
N MET A 220 0.74 -17.49 -5.56
CA MET A 220 1.18 -18.23 -6.75
C MET A 220 2.00 -17.39 -7.72
N ALA A 221 1.80 -16.07 -7.75
CA ALA A 221 2.59 -15.16 -8.58
C ALA A 221 3.92 -14.72 -7.93
N ARG A 222 4.19 -15.08 -6.67
CA ARG A 222 5.44 -14.66 -5.99
C ARG A 222 6.67 -15.14 -6.75
N LYS A 223 7.72 -14.33 -6.78
CA LYS A 223 9.00 -14.74 -7.38
C LYS A 223 9.54 -16.01 -6.71
N PRO A 224 10.15 -16.93 -7.47
CA PRO A 224 10.72 -18.13 -6.91
C PRO A 224 11.81 -17.81 -5.90
N THR A 225 11.90 -18.66 -4.89
CA THR A 225 13.01 -18.64 -3.94
C THR A 225 14.03 -19.74 -4.27
N HIS A 226 15.17 -19.77 -3.59
CA HIS A 226 16.17 -20.84 -3.76
C HIS A 226 15.62 -22.25 -3.45
N LYS A 227 14.48 -22.36 -2.77
CA LYS A 227 13.81 -23.64 -2.52
C LYS A 227 13.14 -24.22 -3.77
N GLU A 228 12.82 -23.38 -4.75
CA GLU A 228 12.16 -23.75 -6.01
C GLU A 228 13.17 -23.68 -7.15
N ARG A 229 14.21 -24.53 -7.11
CA ARG A 229 15.37 -24.42 -8.01
C ARG A 229 15.01 -24.42 -9.50
N ALA A 230 14.15 -25.35 -9.93
CA ALA A 230 13.71 -25.44 -11.33
C ALA A 230 12.99 -24.15 -11.79
N LEU A 231 12.03 -23.66 -10.99
CA LEU A 231 11.33 -22.41 -11.30
C LEU A 231 12.27 -21.20 -11.26
N PHE A 232 13.23 -21.18 -10.35
CA PHE A 232 14.25 -20.14 -10.31
C PHE A 232 15.08 -20.10 -11.60
N GLU A 233 15.55 -21.26 -12.08
CA GLU A 233 16.31 -21.40 -13.32
C GLU A 233 15.49 -20.96 -14.54
N VAL A 234 14.21 -21.36 -14.61
CA VAL A 234 13.29 -20.94 -15.68
C VAL A 234 13.05 -19.43 -15.65
N CYS A 235 12.74 -18.85 -14.48
CA CYS A 235 12.54 -17.41 -14.35
C CYS A 235 13.81 -16.63 -14.70
N TRP A 236 14.99 -17.16 -14.36
CA TRP A 236 16.26 -16.56 -14.76
C TRP A 236 16.44 -16.59 -16.29
N ALA A 237 16.20 -17.75 -16.93
CA ALA A 237 16.28 -17.89 -18.39
C ALA A 237 15.32 -16.94 -19.12
N VAL A 238 14.08 -16.81 -18.63
CA VAL A 238 13.08 -15.86 -19.17
C VAL A 238 13.60 -14.43 -19.12
N ARG A 239 14.20 -14.00 -18.00
CA ARG A 239 14.78 -12.66 -17.92
C ARG A 239 15.90 -12.49 -18.95
N MET A 240 16.78 -13.48 -19.09
CA MET A 240 17.87 -13.42 -20.08
C MET A 240 17.35 -13.31 -21.51
N ILE A 241 16.27 -14.02 -21.85
CA ILE A 241 15.62 -13.92 -23.17
C ILE A 241 15.06 -12.51 -23.38
N ILE A 242 14.35 -11.95 -22.41
CA ILE A 242 13.80 -10.58 -22.49
C ILE A 242 14.92 -9.56 -22.72
N TRP A 243 16.04 -9.71 -22.00
CA TRP A 243 17.21 -8.84 -22.15
C TRP A 243 17.84 -8.97 -23.54
N ARG A 244 18.05 -10.20 -24.05
CA ARG A 244 18.58 -10.42 -25.40
C ARG A 244 17.64 -9.89 -26.48
N ALA A 245 16.34 -10.08 -26.31
CA ALA A 245 15.33 -9.56 -27.23
C ALA A 245 15.36 -8.03 -27.29
N GLN A 246 15.52 -7.36 -26.16
CA GLN A 246 15.65 -5.90 -26.13
C GLN A 246 16.95 -5.43 -26.82
N GLN A 247 18.08 -6.10 -26.61
CA GLN A 247 19.34 -5.76 -27.28
C GLN A 247 19.29 -5.99 -28.80
N ALA A 248 18.56 -7.01 -29.25
CA ALA A 248 18.34 -7.28 -30.67
C ALA A 248 17.29 -6.37 -31.31
N SER A 249 16.48 -5.66 -30.51
CA SER A 249 15.40 -4.81 -31.00
C SER A 249 15.95 -3.50 -31.58
N GLN A 250 15.59 -3.21 -32.84
CA GLN A 250 16.01 -1.99 -33.52
C GLN A 250 14.82 -1.03 -33.66
N ALA A 251 14.82 0.03 -32.86
CA ALA A 251 13.76 1.05 -32.89
C ALA A 251 13.61 1.73 -34.25
N SER A 252 14.70 1.82 -35.02
CA SER A 252 14.74 2.46 -36.34
C SER A 252 14.00 1.69 -37.43
N ILE A 253 13.75 0.39 -37.24
CA ILE A 253 13.01 -0.44 -38.20
C ILE A 253 11.50 -0.26 -38.03
N VAL A 254 11.03 0.00 -36.80
CA VAL A 254 9.60 0.08 -36.50
C VAL A 254 9.09 1.48 -36.81
N GLY A 255 8.14 1.59 -37.72
CA GLY A 255 7.56 2.87 -38.12
C GLY A 255 6.90 3.62 -36.95
N MET A 256 6.97 4.95 -36.98
CA MET A 256 6.39 5.85 -35.98
C MET A 256 4.91 5.56 -35.65
N PRO A 257 4.02 5.23 -36.61
CA PRO A 257 2.63 4.89 -36.28
C PRO A 257 2.51 3.67 -35.36
N ALA A 258 3.31 2.63 -35.59
CA ALA A 258 3.32 1.44 -34.74
C ALA A 258 3.87 1.74 -33.33
N MET A 259 4.93 2.55 -33.24
CA MET A 259 5.50 2.98 -31.96
C MET A 259 4.51 3.83 -31.14
N MET A 260 3.75 4.71 -31.80
CA MET A 260 2.69 5.50 -31.16
C MET A 260 1.53 4.61 -30.68
N TYR A 261 1.12 3.64 -31.49
CA TYR A 261 0.05 2.71 -31.14
C TYR A 261 0.41 1.85 -29.92
N ILE A 262 1.62 1.28 -29.87
CA ILE A 262 2.08 0.41 -28.77
C ILE A 262 2.15 1.15 -27.43
N ASN A 263 2.49 2.43 -27.42
CA ASN A 263 2.62 3.19 -26.17
C ASN A 263 1.29 3.78 -25.66
N ARG A 264 0.23 3.70 -26.47
CA ARG A 264 -1.05 4.34 -26.16
C ARG A 264 -1.75 3.61 -25.02
N ARG A 265 -2.13 4.35 -23.97
CA ARG A 265 -2.83 3.81 -22.79
C ARG A 265 -4.34 4.13 -22.77
N GLU A 266 -4.73 5.31 -23.25
CA GLU A 266 -6.13 5.80 -23.29
C GLU A 266 -6.37 6.65 -24.56
N PHE A 267 -7.61 6.68 -25.06
CA PHE A 267 -8.03 7.60 -26.14
C PHE A 267 -8.34 9.00 -25.57
N GLY A 268 -7.84 10.06 -26.21
CA GLY A 268 -8.21 11.45 -25.92
C GLY A 268 -7.38 12.17 -24.84
N ASN A 269 -6.39 11.51 -24.25
CA ASN A 269 -5.47 12.13 -23.29
C ASN A 269 -4.17 12.57 -23.99
N ALA A 270 -3.93 13.89 -24.07
CA ALA A 270 -2.76 14.47 -24.76
C ALA A 270 -1.40 14.03 -24.20
N THR A 271 -1.36 13.48 -22.97
CA THR A 271 -0.13 12.94 -22.38
C THR A 271 0.25 11.53 -22.89
N ASN A 272 -0.63 10.86 -23.64
CA ASN A 272 -0.46 9.50 -24.18
C ASN A 272 -0.01 9.46 -25.65
N GLU A 273 0.30 10.60 -26.26
CA GLU A 273 0.69 10.70 -27.69
C GLU A 273 2.22 10.75 -27.88
N LYS A 274 2.95 9.84 -27.22
CA LYS A 274 4.41 9.73 -27.38
C LYS A 274 4.76 8.37 -27.96
N PRO A 275 5.77 8.27 -28.84
CA PRO A 275 6.17 6.99 -29.39
C PRO A 275 6.75 6.13 -28.26
N PHE A 276 6.55 4.82 -28.33
CA PHE A 276 7.21 3.87 -27.45
C PHE A 276 8.74 4.09 -27.54
N ASN A 277 9.43 4.11 -26.40
CA ASN A 277 10.89 4.16 -26.42
C ASN A 277 11.44 2.74 -26.35
N ALA A 278 12.04 2.23 -27.42
CA ALA A 278 12.61 0.88 -27.40
C ALA A 278 13.94 0.79 -26.60
N GLN A 279 14.60 1.93 -26.37
CA GLN A 279 15.84 2.02 -25.60
C GLN A 279 15.51 2.14 -24.10
N GLN A 280 15.08 1.01 -23.53
CA GLN A 280 14.74 0.91 -22.12
C GLN A 280 15.99 0.93 -21.24
N THR A 281 15.94 1.66 -20.12
CA THR A 281 17.02 1.66 -19.13
C THR A 281 17.05 0.34 -18.37
N GLU A 282 18.19 0.03 -17.75
CA GLU A 282 18.35 -1.18 -16.91
C GLU A 282 17.27 -1.28 -15.83
N ASN A 283 16.97 -0.17 -15.14
CA ASN A 283 15.93 -0.13 -14.12
C ASN A 283 14.54 -0.46 -14.69
N THR A 284 14.23 0.05 -15.89
CA THR A 284 12.95 -0.26 -16.55
C THR A 284 12.90 -1.71 -17.01
N MET A 285 14.01 -2.26 -17.52
CA MET A 285 14.11 -3.67 -17.90
C MET A 285 13.94 -4.61 -16.71
N ILE A 286 14.52 -4.28 -15.56
CA ILE A 286 14.29 -5.01 -14.30
C ILE A 286 12.81 -4.95 -13.92
N LYS A 287 12.18 -3.78 -14.00
CA LYS A 287 10.77 -3.62 -13.64
C LYS A 287 9.84 -4.41 -14.56
N TYR A 288 10.01 -4.31 -15.88
CA TYR A 288 9.13 -4.97 -16.84
C TYR A 288 9.34 -6.49 -16.86
N SER A 289 10.59 -6.95 -16.74
CA SER A 289 10.86 -8.39 -16.63
C SER A 289 10.26 -9.01 -15.36
N ASN A 290 10.10 -8.25 -14.27
CA ASN A 290 9.45 -8.75 -13.06
C ASN A 290 7.98 -9.14 -13.28
N ALA A 291 7.23 -8.38 -14.08
CA ALA A 291 5.84 -8.72 -14.38
C ALA A 291 5.73 -10.06 -15.12
N TRP A 292 6.63 -10.29 -16.08
CA TRP A 292 6.72 -11.57 -16.78
C TRP A 292 7.13 -12.72 -15.87
N VAL A 293 8.07 -12.50 -14.96
CA VAL A 293 8.48 -13.50 -13.97
C VAL A 293 7.31 -13.90 -13.07
N GLU A 294 6.48 -12.93 -12.64
CA GLU A 294 5.30 -13.21 -11.82
C GLU A 294 4.26 -14.04 -12.58
N ILE A 295 4.03 -13.75 -13.86
CA ILE A 295 3.17 -14.55 -14.75
C ILE A 295 3.70 -15.97 -14.92
N ILE A 296 5.00 -16.14 -15.18
CA ILE A 296 5.62 -17.45 -15.34
C ILE A 296 5.56 -18.25 -14.04
N ALA A 297 5.80 -17.60 -12.90
CA ALA A 297 5.69 -18.23 -11.59
C ALA A 297 4.27 -18.70 -11.29
N TYR A 298 3.26 -17.91 -11.67
CA TYR A 298 1.87 -18.31 -11.60
C TYR A 298 1.62 -19.54 -12.49
N ILE A 299 1.89 -19.45 -13.79
CA ILE A 299 1.66 -20.54 -14.75
C ILE A 299 2.34 -21.82 -14.29
N TRP A 300 3.61 -21.75 -13.90
CA TRP A 300 4.36 -22.92 -13.43
C TRP A 300 3.70 -23.59 -12.22
N ARG A 301 3.22 -22.81 -11.25
CA ARG A 301 2.59 -23.36 -10.04
C ARG A 301 1.16 -23.83 -10.26
N THR A 302 0.52 -23.39 -11.34
CA THR A 302 -0.89 -23.69 -11.61
C THR A 302 -1.13 -24.54 -12.85
N HIS A 303 -0.09 -24.96 -13.58
CA HIS A 303 -0.25 -25.65 -14.87
C HIS A 303 -0.97 -27.00 -14.78
N GLU A 304 -0.94 -27.65 -13.62
CA GLU A 304 -1.61 -28.93 -13.36
C GLU A 304 -2.99 -28.76 -12.71
N LEU A 305 -3.43 -27.52 -12.44
CA LEU A 305 -4.74 -27.31 -11.82
C LEU A 305 -5.86 -27.72 -12.80
N PRO A 306 -6.93 -28.36 -12.28
CA PRO A 306 -8.07 -28.73 -13.10
C PRO A 306 -8.71 -27.47 -13.69
N VAL A 307 -9.09 -27.54 -14.97
CA VAL A 307 -9.84 -26.47 -15.63
C VAL A 307 -11.19 -26.33 -14.93
N ALA A 308 -11.42 -25.19 -14.28
CA ALA A 308 -12.69 -24.89 -13.63
C ALA A 308 -13.84 -25.01 -14.64
N ARG A 309 -14.74 -25.99 -14.43
CA ARG A 309 -15.93 -26.17 -15.26
C ARG A 309 -17.00 -25.19 -14.79
N PRO A 310 -17.71 -24.51 -15.71
CA PRO A 310 -18.61 -23.40 -15.35
C PRO A 310 -19.85 -23.77 -14.52
N HIS A 311 -20.07 -25.04 -14.16
CA HIS A 311 -21.27 -25.51 -13.48
C HIS A 311 -21.09 -26.01 -12.05
N ASP A 312 -19.86 -26.13 -11.54
CA ASP A 312 -19.67 -26.62 -10.18
C ASP A 312 -19.53 -25.42 -9.24
N ASN A 313 -20.54 -25.21 -8.40
CA ASN A 313 -20.52 -24.28 -7.26
C ASN A 313 -19.58 -24.76 -6.13
N GLU A 314 -18.66 -25.69 -6.43
CA GLU A 314 -17.66 -26.12 -5.48
C GLU A 314 -16.53 -25.10 -5.48
N GLU A 315 -16.23 -24.56 -4.29
CA GLU A 315 -15.01 -23.81 -4.06
C GLU A 315 -13.83 -24.72 -4.41
N ILE A 316 -13.25 -24.50 -5.59
CA ILE A 316 -11.98 -25.16 -5.94
C ILE A 316 -10.94 -24.55 -5.00
N GLU A 317 -10.48 -25.34 -4.03
CA GLU A 317 -9.35 -24.97 -3.19
C GLU A 317 -8.13 -24.72 -4.09
N GLY A 318 -7.83 -23.44 -4.26
CA GLY A 318 -6.45 -22.97 -4.36
C GLY A 318 -5.95 -22.65 -2.96
#